data_AF-A0A962TTH6-F1
#
_entry.id   AF-A0A962TTH6-F1
#
_cell.length_a   1.000
_cell.length_b   1.000
_cell.length_c   1.000
_cell.angle_alpha   90.00
_cell.angle_beta   90.00
_cell.angle_gamma   90.00
#
_symmetry.space_group_name_H-M   'P 1'
#
loop_
_entity.id
_entity.type
_entity.pdbx_description
1 polymer ?
#
loop_
_entity_poly.entity_id
_entity_poly.type
_entity_poly.pdbx_seq_one_letter_code
_entity_poly.pdbx_strand_id
1 'polypeptide(L)' 'MKYLTVLANLILIGFILWMFATSYNSDRVLALLFLVPPVLSLMAISRGPDLEERRLINQVRKAQLRKELKELAEFTEEKK' A
#
# COMPACT_ATOMS: atom_id res chain seq x y z
N MET A 1 1.97 9.60 -8.60
CA MET A 1 2.76 8.85 -7.60
C MET A 1 3.00 7.39 -8.01
N LYS A 2 1.94 6.58 -8.27
CA LYS A 2 2.06 5.16 -8.65
C LYS A 2 3.04 4.88 -9.81
N TYR A 3 2.97 5.65 -10.90
CA TYR A 3 3.88 5.50 -12.04
C TYR A 3 5.35 5.73 -11.69
N LEU A 4 5.63 6.68 -10.79
CA LEU A 4 6.99 7.01 -10.37
C LEU A 4 7.58 5.92 -9.47
N THR A 5 6.75 5.35 -8.58
CA THR A 5 7.13 4.17 -7.79
C THR A 5 7.31 2.91 -8.62
N VAL A 6 6.51 2.73 -9.68
CA VAL A 6 6.68 1.60 -10.62
C VAL A 6 7.99 1.78 -11.41
N LEU A 7 8.25 2.98 -11.92
CA LEU A 7 9.49 3.30 -12.64
C LEU A 7 10.72 3.08 -11.75
N ALA A 8 10.71 3.59 -10.51
CA ALA A 8 11.80 3.41 -9.56
C ALA A 8 12.06 1.92 -9.24
N ASN A 9 11.00 1.13 -9.01
CA ASN A 9 11.13 -0.30 -8.77
C ASN A 9 11.66 -1.05 -10.00
N LEU A 10 11.26 -0.67 -11.22
CA LEU A 10 11.78 -1.27 -12.46
C LEU A 10 13.28 -0.99 -12.64
N ILE A 11 13.72 0.24 -12.35
CA ILE A 11 15.15 0.60 -12.37
C ILE A 11 15.91 -0.23 -11.33
N LEU A 12 15.37 -0.37 -10.12
CA LEU A 12 15.99 -1.14 -9.04
C LEU A 12 16.12 -2.63 -9.40
N ILE A 13 15.07 -3.23 -9.94
CA ILE A 13 15.08 -4.63 -10.42
C ILE A 13 16.12 -4.81 -11.52
N GLY A 14 16.17 -3.89 -12.49
CA GLY A 14 17.17 -3.91 -13.55
C GLY A 14 18.61 -3.84 -13.01
N PHE A 15 18.84 -2.98 -12.02
CA PHE A 15 20.15 -2.87 -11.36
C PHE A 15 20.53 -4.14 -10.60
N ILE A 16 19.60 -4.75 -9.87
CA ILE A 16 19.83 -6.02 -9.15
C ILE A 16 20.14 -7.17 -10.13
N LEU A 17 19.44 -7.24 -11.27
CA LEU A 17 19.70 -8.25 -12.30
C LEU A 17 21.08 -8.06 -12.96
N TRP A 18 21.49 -6.80 -13.19
CA TRP A 18 22.82 -6.50 -13.68
C TRP A 18 23.91 -6.91 -12.67
N MET A 19 23.70 -6.60 -11.39
CA MET A 19 24.60 -6.99 -10.31
C MET A 19 24.67 -8.51 -10.15
N PHE A 20 23.55 -9.22 -10.28
CA PHE A 20 23.50 -10.68 -10.28
C PHE A 20 24.32 -11.27 -11.43
N ALA A 21 24.20 -10.72 -12.64
CA ALA A 21 24.94 -11.16 -13.82
C ALA A 21 26.46 -10.95 -13.71
N THR A 22 26.89 -9.94 -12.95
CA THR A 22 28.31 -9.63 -12.70
C THR A 22 28.87 -10.30 -11.43
N SER A 23 28.02 -10.88 -10.58
CA SER A 23 28.43 -11.51 -9.31
C SER A 23 28.93 -12.96 -9.45
N TYR A 24 29.96 -13.30 -8.68
CA TYR A 24 30.48 -14.67 -8.54
C TYR A 24 29.64 -15.48 -7.53
N ASN A 25 29.68 -16.82 -7.64
CA ASN A 25 28.71 -17.77 -7.08
C ASN A 25 28.25 -17.56 -5.62
N SER A 26 29.10 -17.03 -4.72
CA SER A 26 28.71 -16.78 -3.31
C SER A 26 27.71 -15.64 -3.15
N ASP A 27 27.75 -14.65 -4.05
CA ASP A 27 27.05 -13.37 -3.88
C ASP A 27 25.69 -13.38 -4.60
N ARG A 28 25.45 -14.41 -5.43
CA ARG A 28 24.21 -14.61 -6.17
C ARG A 28 23.00 -14.76 -5.27
N VAL A 29 23.15 -15.45 -4.13
CA VAL A 29 22.06 -15.63 -3.14
C VAL A 29 21.73 -14.28 -2.48
N LEU A 30 22.74 -13.49 -2.16
CA LEU A 30 22.57 -12.16 -1.57
C LEU A 30 21.87 -11.21 -2.56
N ALA A 31 22.31 -11.21 -3.81
CA ALA A 31 21.69 -10.43 -4.89
C ALA A 31 20.22 -10.80 -5.11
N LEU A 32 19.87 -12.08 -4.98
CA LEU A 32 18.49 -12.56 -5.11
C LEU A 32 17.62 -12.11 -3.93
N LEU A 33 18.19 -12.01 -2.72
CA LEU A 33 17.51 -11.48 -1.54
C LEU A 33 17.14 -9.99 -1.72
N PHE A 34 17.99 -9.22 -2.39
CA PHE A 34 17.72 -7.81 -2.72
C PHE A 34 16.58 -7.62 -3.71
N LEU A 35 16.17 -8.66 -4.44
CA LEU A 35 15.00 -8.63 -5.31
C LEU A 35 13.67 -8.68 -4.53
N VAL A 36 13.68 -9.14 -3.28
CA VAL A 36 12.46 -9.32 -2.48
C VAL A 36 11.74 -8.00 -2.18
N PRO A 37 12.41 -6.93 -1.69
CA PRO A 37 11.76 -5.64 -1.43
C PRO A 37 11.05 -5.00 -2.64
N PRO A 38 11.65 -4.88 -3.84
CA PRO A 38 10.96 -4.26 -4.97
C PRO A 38 9.79 -5.11 -5.48
N VAL A 39 9.89 -6.44 -5.41
CA VAL A 39 8.77 -7.34 -5.77
C VAL A 39 7.60 -7.17 -4.80
N LEU A 40 7.88 -7.12 -3.48
CA LEU A 40 6.86 -6.85 -2.47
C LEU A 40 6.25 -5.44 -2.64
N SER A 41 7.07 -4.45 -3.01
CA SER A 41 6.61 -3.08 -3.29
C SER A 41 5.61 -3.06 -4.46
N LEU A 42 5.92 -3.74 -5.57
CA LEU A 42 5.02 -3.84 -6.71
C LEU A 42 3.72 -4.57 -6.36
N MET A 43 3.79 -5.65 -5.58
CA MET A 43 2.59 -6.35 -5.07
C MET A 43 1.74 -5.48 -4.13
N ALA A 44 2.36 -4.63 -3.33
CA ALA A 44 1.64 -3.71 -2.44
C ALA A 44 0.93 -2.59 -3.23
N ILE A 45 1.52 -2.13 -4.34
CA ILE A 45 0.91 -1.10 -5.20
C ILE A 45 -0.36 -1.63 -5.90
N SER A 46 -0.42 -2.92 -6.24
CA SER A 46 -1.59 -3.51 -6.91
C SER A 46 -2.75 -3.84 -5.97
N ARG A 47 -2.50 -4.01 -4.67
CA ARG A 47 -3.52 -4.39 -3.68
C ARG A 47 -3.95 -3.27 -2.73
N GLY A 48 -3.28 -2.12 -2.76
CA GLY A 48 -3.58 -1.01 -1.86
C GLY A 48 -4.64 -0.04 -2.43
N PRO A 49 -5.62 0.40 -1.63
CA PRO A 49 -6.56 1.43 -2.05
C PRO A 49 -5.81 2.74 -2.29
N ASP A 50 -6.19 3.44 -3.36
CA ASP A 50 -5.55 4.70 -3.73
C ASP A 50 -5.74 5.75 -2.63
N LEU A 51 -4.91 6.80 -2.63
CA LEU A 51 -5.05 7.89 -1.66
C LEU A 51 -6.45 8.54 -1.70
N GLU A 52 -7.04 8.58 -2.89
CA GLU A 52 -8.40 9.08 -3.09
C GLU A 52 -9.46 8.13 -2.53
N GLU A 53 -9.35 6.83 -2.78
CA GLU A 53 -10.23 5.81 -2.18
C GLU A 53 -10.14 5.83 -0.65
N ARG A 54 -8.93 5.97 -0.08
CA ARG A 54 -8.74 6.09 1.37
C ARG A 54 -9.46 7.32 1.93
N ARG A 55 -9.44 8.45 1.22
CA ARG A 55 -10.17 9.66 1.63
C ARG A 55 -11.68 9.46 1.56
N LEU A 56 -12.18 8.85 0.48
CA LEU A 56 -13.59 8.52 0.29
C LEU A 56 -14.10 7.57 1.39
N ILE A 57 -13.38 6.48 1.68
CA ILE A 57 -13.73 5.54 2.75
C ILE A 57 -13.84 6.26 4.10
N ASN A 58 -12.89 7.14 4.41
CA ASN A 58 -12.92 7.90 5.66
C ASN A 58 -14.10 8.88 5.74
N GLN A 59 -14.46 9.52 4.62
CA GLN A 59 -15.62 10.41 4.56
C GLN A 59 -16.93 9.65 4.76
N VAL A 60 -17.09 8.52 4.07
CA VAL A 60 -18.28 7.65 4.21
C VAL A 60 -18.40 7.14 5.65
N ARG A 61 -17.30 6.64 6.23
CA ARG A 61 -17.27 6.16 7.61
C ARG A 61 -17.64 7.26 8.61
N LYS A 62 -17.13 8.48 8.40
CA LYS A 62 -17.46 9.63 9.26
C LYS A 62 -18.93 10.04 9.13
N ALA A 63 -19.51 9.93 7.94
CA ALA A 63 -20.94 10.19 7.73
C ALA A 63 -21.82 9.12 8.41
N GLN A 64 -21.46 7.85 8.31
CA GLN A 64 -22.16 6.75 9.00
C GLN A 64 -22.12 6.92 10.52
N LEU A 65 -20.94 7.19 11.09
CA LEU A 65 -20.80 7.42 12.52
C LEU A 65 -21.63 8.62 13.02
N ARG A 66 -21.77 9.68 12.21
CA ARG A 66 -22.64 10.82 12.56
C ARG A 66 -24.11 10.43 12.58
N LYS A 67 -24.53 9.54 11.68
CA LYS A 67 -25.91 9.02 11.63
C LYS A 67 -26.19 8.15 12.85
N GLU A 68 -25.30 7.22 13.17
CA GLU A 68 -25.40 6.35 14.34
C GLU A 68 -25.44 7.16 15.66
N LEU A 69 -24.61 8.20 15.79
CA LEU A 69 -24.62 9.08 16.96
C LEU A 69 -25.93 9.87 17.11
N LYS A 70 -26.55 10.30 16.00
CA LYS A 70 -27.83 11.01 16.02
C LYS A 70 -28.96 10.08 16.44
N GLU A 71 -28.98 8.86 15.92
CA GLU A 71 -29.96 7.83 16.30
C GLU A 71 -29.82 7.43 17.78
N LEU A 72 -28.60 7.31 18.29
CA LEU A 72 -28.34 7.07 19.72
C LEU A 72 -28.81 8.23 20.62
N ALA A 73 -28.60 9.47 20.19
CA ALA A 73 -29.04 10.65 20.93
C ALA A 73 -30.58 10.74 21.01
N GLU A 74 -31.27 10.50 19.89
CA GLU A 74 -32.73 10.48 19.82
C GLU A 74 -33.32 9.37 20.71
N PHE A 75 -32.74 8.16 20.69
CA PHE A 75 -33.18 7.07 21.57
C PHE A 75 -32.97 7.35 23.06
N THR A 76 -31.96 8.16 23.41
CA THR A 76 -31.67 8.51 24.81
C THR A 76 -32.60 9.60 25.32
N GLU A 77 -32.99 10.55 24.47
CA GLU A 77 -33.96 11.60 24.78
C GLU A 77 -35.40 11.06 24.89
N GLU A 78 -35.78 10.08 24.07
CA GLU A 78 -37.12 9.45 24.10
C GLU A 78 -37.36 8.60 25.37
N LYS A 79 -36.29 8.21 26.06
CA LYS A 79 -36.32 7.36 27.26
C LYS A 79 -36.32 8.14 28.58
N LYS A 80 -36.40 9.48 28.52
CA LYS A 80 -36.25 10.41 29.65
C LYS A 80 -37.55 11.18 29.90
#